data_AF-A0A4V3GC27-F1
#
_entry.id   AF-A0A4V3GC27-F1
#
_cell.length_a   1.000
_cell.length_b   1.000
_cell.length_c   1.000
_cell.angle_alpha   90.00
_cell.angle_beta   90.00
_cell.angle_gamma   90.00
#
_symmetry.space_group_name_H-M   'P 1'
#
loop_
_entity.id
_entity.type
_entity.pdbx_description
1 polymer ?
#
loop_
_entity_poly.entity_id
_entity_poly.type
_entity_poly.pdbx_seq_one_letter_code
_entity_poly.pdbx_strand_id
1 'polypeptide(L)'
;MGRTTEFFKLDAEKAKNNLLLDLLSKIKFKKSFEDFITERKAEFGDDYDVTFNDVIQKVSSNINTIRPNELWELTYWLDEIYCERRYQQGESYEKVNNELYINNGIESLYEVQGRNAYGFMFQYGNFTDYFDVDQINERNNGKNVKTKDFICFLNYMILLMKKILEADLDKSEYKHIFSKDEIEEVSKVENLNQENKLLFQRIEAEFDWLKQNFLKEKEQEELEENYNSKNPDYHTILCADWFLENCIRMKKEIEEINTNILIVDSL
;
A
#
# COMPACT_ATOMS: atom_id res chain seq x y z
N MET A 1 -3.24 -9.30 -15.44
CA MET A 1 -3.88 -8.32 -14.55
C MET A 1 -3.77 -8.88 -13.14
N GLY A 2 -3.14 -8.13 -12.26
CA GLY A 2 -2.83 -8.51 -10.89
C GLY A 2 -3.04 -7.30 -9.99
N ARG A 3 -3.25 -7.54 -8.70
CA ARG A 3 -3.48 -6.51 -7.71
C ARG A 3 -2.26 -5.60 -7.59
N THR A 4 -2.46 -4.29 -7.57
CA THR A 4 -1.42 -3.31 -7.25
C THR A 4 -1.90 -2.46 -6.09
N THR A 5 -1.07 -2.38 -5.06
CA THR A 5 -1.33 -1.57 -3.87
C THR A 5 -0.26 -0.50 -3.75
N GLU A 6 -0.68 0.75 -3.75
CA GLU A 6 0.16 1.93 -3.61
C GLU A 6 -0.06 2.60 -2.24
N PHE A 7 1.00 3.16 -1.68
CA PHE A 7 1.01 3.79 -0.37
C PHE A 7 1.45 5.23 -0.53
N PHE A 8 0.60 6.18 -0.13
CA PHE A 8 0.83 7.60 -0.29
C PHE A 8 0.93 8.31 1.05
N LYS A 9 1.81 9.32 1.09
CA LYS A 9 1.81 10.40 2.07
C LYS A 9 1.31 11.66 1.38
N LEU A 10 0.45 12.42 2.06
CA LEU A 10 -0.06 13.67 1.54
C LEU A 10 0.37 14.89 2.36
N ASP A 11 0.85 15.92 1.67
CA ASP A 11 1.21 17.21 2.23
C ASP A 11 0.05 18.20 2.02
N ALA A 12 -0.65 18.53 3.11
CA ALA A 12 -1.83 19.38 3.06
C ALA A 12 -1.53 20.82 2.62
N GLU A 13 -0.35 21.35 2.95
CA GLU A 13 0.02 22.73 2.59
C GLU A 13 0.36 22.81 1.10
N LYS A 14 1.15 21.87 0.57
CA LYS A 14 1.43 21.78 -0.87
C LYS A 14 0.15 21.54 -1.66
N ALA A 15 -0.70 20.61 -1.21
CA ALA A 15 -1.96 20.32 -1.88
C ALA A 15 -2.89 21.54 -1.93
N LYS A 16 -3.04 22.26 -0.82
CA LYS A 16 -3.88 23.46 -0.77
C LYS A 16 -3.37 24.58 -1.65
N ASN A 17 -2.05 24.77 -1.71
CA ASN A 17 -1.45 25.90 -2.45
C ASN A 17 -1.27 25.62 -3.94
N ASN A 18 -1.03 24.37 -4.32
CA ASN A 18 -0.68 23.99 -5.70
C ASN A 18 -1.78 23.12 -6.32
N LEU A 19 -2.08 21.97 -5.72
CA LEU A 19 -3.05 21.03 -6.29
C LEU A 19 -4.44 21.66 -6.43
N LEU A 20 -4.89 22.45 -5.45
CA LEU A 20 -6.18 23.13 -5.53
C LEU A 20 -6.29 24.03 -6.77
N LEU A 21 -5.22 24.74 -7.13
CA LEU A 21 -5.20 25.59 -8.33
C LEU A 21 -5.28 24.75 -9.61
N ASP A 22 -4.61 23.60 -9.62
CA ASP A 22 -4.63 22.66 -10.74
C ASP A 22 -6.02 22.05 -10.93
N LEU A 23 -6.68 21.64 -9.85
CA LEU A 23 -8.03 21.06 -9.90
C LEU A 23 -9.10 22.07 -10.34
N LEU A 24 -8.96 23.34 -9.94
CA LEU A 24 -9.87 24.42 -10.34
C LEU A 24 -9.59 24.95 -11.76
N SER A 25 -8.45 24.60 -12.36
CA SER A 25 -8.07 25.11 -13.66
C SER A 25 -8.86 24.47 -14.80
N LYS A 26 -9.44 25.32 -15.65
CA LYS A 26 -10.16 24.91 -16.87
C LYS A 26 -9.31 24.88 -18.13
N ILE A 27 -8.07 25.37 -18.03
CA ILE A 27 -7.22 25.63 -19.20
C ILE A 27 -5.79 25.11 -19.06
N LYS A 28 -5.36 24.75 -17.85
CA LYS A 28 -3.97 24.28 -17.62
C LYS A 28 -3.72 22.96 -18.35
N PHE A 29 -4.68 22.05 -18.27
CA PHE A 29 -4.61 20.74 -18.90
C PHE A 29 -5.70 20.60 -19.95
N LYS A 30 -5.49 19.68 -20.89
CA LYS A 30 -6.43 19.40 -21.98
C LYS A 30 -7.82 19.02 -21.47
N LYS A 31 -7.88 18.28 -20.36
CA LYS A 31 -9.11 17.87 -19.68
C LYS A 31 -9.06 18.35 -18.24
N SER A 32 -10.02 19.18 -17.83
CA SER A 32 -10.09 19.62 -16.44
C SER A 32 -10.52 18.48 -15.52
N PHE A 33 -10.18 18.56 -14.23
CA PHE A 33 -10.58 17.52 -13.27
C PHE A 33 -12.10 17.40 -13.15
N GLU A 34 -12.84 18.50 -13.20
CA GLU A 34 -14.31 18.47 -13.18
C GLU A 34 -14.90 17.76 -14.42
N ASP A 35 -14.32 17.98 -15.61
CA ASP A 35 -14.76 17.28 -16.83
C ASP A 35 -14.44 15.79 -16.72
N PHE A 36 -13.27 15.45 -16.19
CA PHE A 36 -12.87 14.06 -15.89
C PHE A 36 -13.89 13.37 -14.96
N ILE A 37 -14.20 13.96 -13.80
CA ILE A 37 -15.15 13.38 -12.86
C ILE A 37 -16.56 13.26 -13.46
N THR A 38 -16.98 14.22 -14.28
CA THR A 38 -18.28 14.18 -14.97
C THR A 38 -18.35 13.01 -15.97
N GLU A 39 -17.29 12.78 -16.74
CA GLU A 39 -17.20 11.64 -17.65
C GLU A 39 -17.19 10.31 -16.90
N ARG A 40 -16.43 10.20 -15.81
CA ARG A 40 -16.41 9.00 -14.94
C ARG A 40 -17.79 8.72 -14.36
N LYS A 41 -18.51 9.73 -13.87
CA LYS A 41 -19.90 9.57 -13.40
C LYS A 41 -20.84 9.10 -14.51
N ALA A 42 -20.66 9.57 -15.74
CA ALA A 42 -21.46 9.13 -16.89
C ALA A 42 -21.16 7.67 -17.29
N GLU A 43 -19.92 7.21 -17.13
CA GLU A 43 -19.49 5.84 -17.44
C GLU A 43 -20.01 4.82 -16.42
N PHE A 44 -19.89 5.12 -15.12
CA PHE A 44 -20.21 4.17 -14.04
C PHE A 44 -21.59 4.38 -13.42
N GLY A 45 -22.31 5.45 -13.76
CA GLY A 45 -23.68 5.69 -13.31
C GLY A 45 -23.79 5.82 -11.79
N ASP A 46 -24.81 5.18 -11.21
CA ASP A 46 -25.17 5.33 -9.79
C ASP A 46 -24.14 4.75 -8.82
N ASP A 47 -23.32 3.79 -9.26
CA ASP A 47 -22.30 3.15 -8.43
C ASP A 47 -21.06 4.03 -8.20
N TYR A 48 -20.94 5.16 -8.91
CA TYR A 48 -19.86 6.13 -8.76
C TYR A 48 -20.18 7.22 -7.74
N ASP A 49 -19.40 7.25 -6.66
CA ASP A 49 -19.65 8.06 -5.46
C ASP A 49 -18.60 9.15 -5.20
N VAL A 50 -17.71 9.40 -6.16
CA VAL A 50 -16.72 10.48 -6.12
C VAL A 50 -17.31 11.73 -6.76
N THR A 51 -17.20 12.88 -6.10
CA THR A 51 -17.66 14.16 -6.65
C THR A 51 -16.54 15.19 -6.68
N PHE A 52 -16.57 16.07 -7.69
CA PHE A 52 -15.61 17.16 -7.81
C PHE A 52 -15.59 18.05 -6.55
N ASN A 53 -16.77 18.42 -6.06
CA ASN A 53 -16.90 19.31 -4.90
C ASN A 53 -16.32 18.69 -3.62
N ASP A 54 -16.52 17.40 -3.40
CA ASP A 54 -15.98 16.72 -2.21
C ASP A 54 -14.45 16.71 -2.22
N VAL A 55 -13.85 16.38 -3.38
CA VAL A 55 -12.39 16.39 -3.54
C VAL A 55 -11.84 17.80 -3.34
N ILE A 56 -12.44 18.82 -3.96
CA ILE A 56 -12.04 20.23 -3.80
C ILE A 56 -12.13 20.67 -2.34
N GLN A 57 -13.22 20.34 -1.65
CA GLN A 57 -13.39 20.68 -0.24
C GLN A 57 -12.30 20.04 0.62
N LYS A 58 -11.98 18.77 0.39
CA LYS A 58 -10.94 18.07 1.17
C LYS A 58 -9.54 18.60 0.86
N VAL A 59 -9.20 18.82 -0.41
CA VAL A 59 -7.91 19.42 -0.81
C VAL A 59 -7.74 20.83 -0.23
N SER A 60 -8.80 21.65 -0.25
CA SER A 60 -8.74 23.03 0.27
C SER A 60 -8.66 23.13 1.80
N SER A 61 -9.21 22.14 2.52
CA SER A 61 -9.25 22.12 3.99
C SER A 61 -8.12 21.29 4.59
N ASN A 62 -8.06 19.99 4.28
CA ASN A 62 -7.00 19.06 4.66
C ASN A 62 -7.11 17.79 3.81
N ILE A 63 -6.21 17.64 2.83
CA ILE A 63 -6.21 16.50 1.91
C ILE A 63 -6.05 15.14 2.62
N ASN A 64 -5.48 15.10 3.84
CA ASN A 64 -5.36 13.86 4.61
C ASN A 64 -6.71 13.23 5.01
N THR A 65 -7.82 13.94 4.80
CA THR A 65 -9.19 13.44 4.99
C THR A 65 -9.81 12.85 3.72
N ILE A 66 -9.09 12.89 2.60
CA ILE A 66 -9.52 12.30 1.33
C ILE A 66 -9.76 10.80 1.49
N ARG A 67 -10.78 10.32 0.79
CA ARG A 67 -11.07 8.89 0.73
C ARG A 67 -10.15 8.21 -0.28
N PRO A 68 -9.82 6.92 -0.10
CA PRO A 68 -9.02 6.15 -1.05
C PRO A 68 -9.54 6.19 -2.50
N ASN A 69 -10.85 6.06 -2.73
CA ASN A 69 -11.46 6.18 -4.07
C ASN A 69 -11.29 7.57 -4.71
N GLU A 70 -11.40 8.62 -3.92
CA GLU A 70 -11.19 10.00 -4.35
C GLU A 70 -9.72 10.23 -4.70
N LEU A 71 -8.78 9.68 -3.92
CA LEU A 71 -7.36 9.73 -4.25
C LEU A 71 -7.08 8.92 -5.53
N TRP A 72 -7.70 7.76 -5.72
CA TRP A 72 -7.55 6.97 -6.94
C TRP A 72 -7.99 7.72 -8.20
N GLU A 73 -9.17 8.34 -8.18
CA GLU A 73 -9.64 9.12 -9.34
C GLU A 73 -8.76 10.36 -9.58
N LEU A 74 -8.22 10.95 -8.50
CA LEU A 74 -7.28 12.06 -8.59
C LEU A 74 -5.94 11.64 -9.22
N THR A 75 -5.33 10.55 -8.75
CA THR A 75 -4.06 10.05 -9.32
C THR A 75 -4.27 9.52 -10.73
N TYR A 76 -5.41 8.90 -11.03
CA TYR A 76 -5.73 8.45 -12.37
C TYR A 76 -5.82 9.61 -13.37
N TRP A 77 -6.49 10.71 -12.99
CA TRP A 77 -6.50 11.93 -13.82
C TRP A 77 -5.10 12.51 -14.02
N LEU A 78 -4.27 12.55 -12.98
CA LEU A 78 -2.88 13.00 -13.07
C LEU A 78 -2.04 12.09 -13.97
N ASP A 79 -2.29 10.78 -13.94
CA ASP A 79 -1.62 9.79 -14.78
C ASP A 79 -1.97 9.94 -16.27
N GLU A 80 -3.22 10.27 -16.61
CA GLU A 80 -3.59 10.59 -17.99
C GLU A 80 -2.76 11.77 -18.52
N ILE A 81 -2.60 12.81 -17.71
CA ILE A 81 -1.78 13.99 -18.03
C ILE A 81 -0.29 13.61 -18.11
N TYR A 82 0.18 12.80 -17.15
CA TYR A 82 1.54 12.32 -17.10
C TYR A 82 1.90 11.55 -18.38
N CYS A 83 1.04 10.60 -18.79
CA CYS A 83 1.21 9.81 -20.01
C CYS A 83 1.23 10.68 -21.25
N GLU A 84 0.32 11.66 -21.38
CA GLU A 84 0.32 12.61 -22.49
C GLU A 84 1.65 13.36 -22.58
N ARG A 85 2.10 13.97 -21.47
CA ARG A 85 3.32 14.79 -21.43
C ARG A 85 4.59 13.96 -21.67
N ARG A 86 4.67 12.76 -21.10
CA ARG A 86 5.86 11.90 -21.21
C ARG A 86 5.98 11.27 -22.59
N TYR A 87 4.89 10.69 -23.10
CA TYR A 87 4.95 9.86 -24.31
C TYR A 87 4.62 10.63 -25.57
N GLN A 88 3.79 11.68 -25.50
CA GLN A 88 3.40 12.46 -26.68
C GLN A 88 4.21 13.76 -26.81
N GLN A 89 4.57 14.38 -25.69
CA GLN A 89 5.29 15.66 -25.69
C GLN A 89 6.79 15.51 -25.37
N GLY A 90 7.23 14.34 -24.92
CA GLY A 90 8.64 14.02 -24.71
C GLY A 90 9.27 14.68 -23.48
N GLU A 91 8.47 15.15 -22.52
CA GLU A 91 8.99 15.72 -21.27
C GLU A 91 9.69 14.67 -20.41
N SER A 92 10.63 15.06 -19.53
CA SER A 92 11.37 14.12 -18.67
C SER A 92 10.53 13.59 -17.51
N TYR A 93 10.87 12.39 -17.02
CA TYR A 93 10.19 11.73 -15.89
C TYR A 93 10.17 12.65 -14.67
N GLU A 94 11.35 13.09 -14.27
CA GLU A 94 11.56 13.88 -13.06
C GLU A 94 10.78 15.19 -13.10
N LYS A 95 10.76 15.87 -14.25
CA LYS A 95 10.02 17.12 -14.42
C LYS A 95 8.52 16.91 -14.23
N VAL A 96 7.94 15.95 -14.94
CA VAL A 96 6.49 15.71 -14.92
C VAL A 96 6.06 15.16 -13.56
N ASN A 97 6.82 14.23 -12.98
CA ASN A 97 6.54 13.67 -11.65
C ASN A 97 6.62 14.76 -10.56
N ASN A 98 7.66 15.60 -10.59
CA ASN A 98 7.77 16.67 -9.61
C ASN A 98 6.63 17.67 -9.73
N GLU A 99 6.25 18.04 -10.95
CA GLU A 99 5.17 19.01 -11.18
C GLU A 99 3.79 18.48 -10.80
N LEU A 100 3.44 17.26 -11.21
CA LEU A 100 2.10 16.70 -11.03
C LEU A 100 1.87 16.10 -9.64
N TYR A 101 2.90 15.52 -9.01
CA TYR A 101 2.79 14.78 -7.75
C TYR A 101 3.48 15.50 -6.60
N ILE A 102 4.81 15.60 -6.63
CA ILE A 102 5.60 16.08 -5.48
C ILE A 102 5.27 17.54 -5.09
N ASN A 103 5.15 18.43 -6.09
CA ASN A 103 4.78 19.83 -5.86
C ASN A 103 3.31 19.97 -5.45
N ASN A 104 2.46 19.05 -5.89
CA ASN A 104 1.05 18.99 -5.51
C ASN A 104 0.81 18.29 -4.17
N GLY A 105 1.87 17.88 -3.47
CA GLY A 105 1.78 17.27 -2.14
C GLY A 105 1.27 15.85 -2.15
N ILE A 106 1.41 15.13 -3.26
CA ILE A 106 1.12 13.69 -3.35
C ILE A 106 2.46 12.99 -3.51
N GLU A 107 2.86 12.24 -2.50
CA GLU A 107 4.15 11.52 -2.48
C GLU A 107 3.87 10.03 -2.37
N SER A 108 4.20 9.27 -3.42
CA SER A 108 4.21 7.80 -3.36
C SER A 108 5.38 7.36 -2.50
N LEU A 109 5.08 6.61 -1.44
CA LEU A 109 6.05 6.02 -0.53
C LEU A 109 6.48 4.65 -1.04
N TYR A 110 5.49 3.86 -1.47
CA TYR A 110 5.73 2.46 -1.77
C TYR A 110 4.67 1.91 -2.74
N GLU A 111 5.07 0.93 -3.54
CA GLU A 111 4.18 0.16 -4.42
C GLU A 111 4.45 -1.34 -4.28
N VAL A 112 3.39 -2.12 -4.06
CA VAL A 112 3.42 -3.58 -4.05
C VAL A 112 2.57 -4.09 -5.21
N GLN A 113 3.11 -4.97 -6.05
CA GLN A 113 2.40 -5.48 -7.23
C GLN A 113 2.19 -7.00 -7.20
N GLY A 114 1.19 -7.46 -7.95
CA GLY A 114 0.96 -8.86 -8.26
C GLY A 114 0.69 -9.70 -7.02
N ARG A 115 1.35 -10.87 -6.95
CA ARG A 115 1.17 -11.85 -5.86
C ARG A 115 1.61 -11.29 -4.50
N ASN A 116 2.62 -10.41 -4.48
CA ASN A 116 3.09 -9.76 -3.27
C ASN A 116 1.99 -8.86 -2.67
N ALA A 117 1.22 -8.17 -3.53
CA ALA A 117 0.12 -7.31 -3.06
C ALA A 117 -0.99 -8.14 -2.42
N TYR A 118 -1.30 -9.32 -2.98
CA TYR A 118 -2.24 -10.25 -2.37
C TYR A 118 -1.79 -10.72 -0.98
N GLY A 119 -0.56 -11.22 -0.83
CA GLY A 119 -0.04 -11.67 0.46
C GLY A 119 0.04 -10.56 1.50
N PHE A 120 0.59 -9.40 1.12
CA PHE A 120 0.76 -8.26 2.01
C PHE A 120 -0.58 -7.72 2.52
N MET A 121 -1.54 -7.50 1.62
CA MET A 121 -2.85 -6.96 2.00
C MET A 121 -3.75 -7.99 2.68
N PHE A 122 -3.53 -9.29 2.44
CA PHE A 122 -4.19 -10.34 3.21
C PHE A 122 -3.70 -10.34 4.65
N GLN A 123 -2.39 -10.26 4.88
CA GLN A 123 -1.83 -10.13 6.23
C GLN A 123 -2.26 -8.84 6.92
N TYR A 124 -2.43 -7.75 6.17
CA TYR A 124 -3.05 -6.54 6.72
C TYR A 124 -4.48 -6.79 7.20
N GLY A 125 -5.29 -7.53 6.42
CA GLY A 125 -6.63 -7.96 6.82
C GLY A 125 -6.62 -8.76 8.13
N ASN A 126 -5.79 -9.79 8.20
CA ASN A 126 -5.65 -10.64 9.40
C ASN A 126 -5.21 -9.81 10.62
N PHE A 127 -4.29 -8.86 10.45
CA PHE A 127 -3.89 -7.94 11.50
C PHE A 127 -5.08 -7.11 12.02
N THR A 128 -5.88 -6.54 11.12
CA THR A 128 -7.02 -5.70 11.51
C THR A 128 -8.18 -6.46 12.17
N ASP A 129 -8.21 -7.78 12.10
CA ASP A 129 -9.19 -8.61 12.84
C ASP A 129 -8.89 -8.69 14.35
N TYR A 130 -7.64 -8.41 14.75
CA TYR A 130 -7.19 -8.55 16.15
C TYR A 130 -6.70 -7.26 16.80
N PHE A 131 -6.35 -6.26 16.01
CA PHE A 131 -5.84 -4.98 16.49
C PHE A 131 -6.75 -3.84 16.03
N ASP A 132 -7.11 -2.97 16.96
CA ASP A 132 -7.86 -1.76 16.65
C ASP A 132 -6.98 -0.82 15.81
N VAL A 133 -7.45 -0.51 14.60
CA VAL A 133 -6.79 0.41 13.67
C VAL A 133 -7.71 1.60 13.42
N ASP A 134 -7.21 2.81 13.69
CA ASP A 134 -7.90 4.05 13.33
C ASP A 134 -7.75 4.30 11.82
N GLN A 135 -8.79 3.92 11.07
CA GLN A 135 -8.80 4.00 9.62
C GLN A 135 -10.17 4.33 9.04
N ILE A 136 -10.16 5.00 7.88
CA ILE A 136 -11.33 5.07 6.99
C ILE A 136 -11.24 3.88 6.04
N ASN A 137 -12.17 2.94 6.21
CA ASN A 137 -12.29 1.77 5.35
C ASN A 137 -13.22 2.03 4.18
N GLU A 138 -12.75 1.73 2.98
CA GLU A 138 -13.60 1.63 1.81
C GLU A 138 -13.66 0.19 1.33
N ARG A 139 -14.87 -0.24 0.96
CA ARG A 139 -15.16 -1.65 0.70
C ARG A 139 -14.31 -2.25 -0.43
N ASN A 140 -13.81 -1.42 -1.35
CA ASN A 140 -13.10 -1.88 -2.56
C ASN A 140 -11.90 -1.02 -3.01
N ASN A 141 -11.63 0.14 -2.42
CA ASN A 141 -10.74 1.14 -3.03
C ASN A 141 -9.52 1.51 -2.17
N GLY A 142 -9.32 0.81 -1.05
CA GLY A 142 -8.18 1.00 -0.15
C GLY A 142 -8.57 1.53 1.23
N LYS A 143 -7.60 2.13 1.93
CA LYS A 143 -7.72 2.54 3.34
C LYS A 143 -6.97 3.84 3.62
N ASN A 144 -7.51 4.67 4.50
CA ASN A 144 -6.80 5.85 5.03
C ASN A 144 -6.45 5.57 6.50
N VAL A 145 -5.18 5.31 6.80
CA VAL A 145 -4.73 4.71 8.07
C VAL A 145 -3.83 5.68 8.84
N LYS A 146 -3.95 5.75 10.16
CA LYS A 146 -2.98 6.49 10.98
C LYS A 146 -1.58 5.87 10.86
N THR A 147 -0.56 6.71 10.64
CA THR A 147 0.83 6.23 10.50
C THR A 147 1.27 5.35 11.67
N LYS A 148 0.94 5.72 12.91
CA LYS A 148 1.24 4.90 14.10
C LYS A 148 0.67 3.48 14.03
N ASP A 149 -0.54 3.31 13.52
CA ASP A 149 -1.22 2.01 13.47
C ASP A 149 -0.68 1.21 12.27
N PHE A 150 -0.33 1.88 11.17
CA PHE A 150 0.39 1.24 10.07
C PHE A 150 1.79 0.76 10.48
N ILE A 151 2.52 1.53 11.31
CA ILE A 151 3.80 1.09 11.91
C ILE A 151 3.59 -0.15 12.79
N CYS A 152 2.50 -0.23 13.55
CA CYS A 152 2.17 -1.44 14.32
C CYS A 152 1.99 -2.66 13.40
N PHE A 153 1.34 -2.49 12.25
CA PHE A 153 1.25 -3.55 11.25
C PHE A 153 2.62 -3.92 10.67
N LEU A 154 3.48 -2.95 10.34
CA LEU A 154 4.84 -3.26 9.86
C LEU A 154 5.66 -4.02 10.91
N ASN A 155 5.53 -3.69 12.19
CA ASN A 155 6.15 -4.43 13.28
C ASN A 155 5.65 -5.88 13.34
N TYR A 156 4.33 -6.09 13.20
CA TYR A 156 3.73 -7.42 13.09
C TYR A 156 4.33 -8.22 11.93
N MET A 157 4.39 -7.61 10.73
CA MET A 157 4.95 -8.25 9.55
C MET A 157 6.44 -8.60 9.73
N ILE A 158 7.26 -7.69 10.25
CA ILE A 158 8.70 -7.93 10.50
C ILE A 158 8.91 -9.17 11.39
N LEU A 159 8.15 -9.27 12.48
CA LEU A 159 8.26 -10.39 13.41
C LEU A 159 7.72 -11.71 12.82
N LEU A 160 6.61 -11.65 12.08
CA LEU A 160 6.07 -12.82 11.38
C LEU A 160 7.03 -13.33 10.30
N MET A 161 7.58 -12.45 9.48
CA MET A 161 8.51 -12.82 8.41
C MET A 161 9.78 -13.42 8.99
N LYS A 162 10.36 -12.82 10.05
CA LYS A 162 11.48 -13.42 10.78
C LYS A 162 11.18 -14.88 11.16
N LYS A 163 10.03 -15.14 11.76
CA LYS A 163 9.65 -16.48 12.20
C LYS A 163 9.51 -17.46 11.04
N ILE A 164 8.94 -17.02 9.91
CA ILE A 164 8.84 -17.82 8.67
C ILE A 164 10.24 -18.18 8.15
N LEU A 165 11.13 -17.21 8.08
CA LEU A 165 12.49 -17.37 7.54
C LEU A 165 13.37 -18.24 8.44
N GLU A 166 13.26 -18.09 9.76
CA GLU A 166 13.94 -18.97 10.74
C GLU A 166 13.47 -20.43 10.63
N ALA A 167 12.19 -20.65 10.30
CA ALA A 167 11.62 -21.98 10.14
C ALA A 167 12.04 -22.71 8.86
N ASP A 168 12.52 -21.97 7.84
CA ASP A 168 13.11 -22.52 6.62
C ASP A 168 12.20 -23.57 5.93
N LEU A 169 10.91 -23.21 5.81
CA LEU A 169 9.85 -24.14 5.38
C LEU A 169 9.99 -24.59 3.93
N ASP A 170 10.53 -23.74 3.07
CA ASP A 170 10.71 -24.07 1.65
C ASP A 170 11.91 -25.00 1.41
N LYS A 171 12.85 -25.10 2.37
CA LYS A 171 14.10 -25.87 2.24
C LYS A 171 14.82 -25.63 0.91
N SER A 172 14.72 -24.40 0.39
CA SER A 172 15.39 -24.03 -0.84
C SER A 172 16.91 -24.12 -0.62
N GLU A 173 17.68 -24.27 -1.70
CA GLU A 173 19.15 -24.21 -1.62
C GLU A 173 19.65 -22.84 -1.12
N TYR A 174 18.77 -21.84 -1.11
CA TYR A 174 19.04 -20.46 -0.71
C TYR A 174 18.33 -20.12 0.59
N LYS A 175 18.92 -20.56 1.72
CA LYS A 175 18.47 -20.12 3.04
C LYS A 175 18.67 -18.61 3.22
N HIS A 176 17.67 -17.91 3.75
CA HIS A 176 17.83 -16.50 4.10
C HIS A 176 18.98 -16.30 5.09
N ILE A 177 19.80 -15.29 4.83
CA ILE A 177 20.88 -14.87 5.71
C ILE A 177 20.58 -13.45 6.13
N PHE A 178 20.14 -13.29 7.38
CA PHE A 178 19.86 -11.97 7.94
C PHE A 178 21.12 -11.10 7.91
N SER A 179 20.98 -9.93 7.29
CA SER A 179 21.93 -8.84 7.35
C SER A 179 21.99 -8.24 8.75
N LYS A 180 23.05 -7.48 9.03
CA LYS A 180 23.20 -6.78 10.33
C LYS A 180 22.05 -5.81 10.58
N ASP A 181 21.63 -5.10 9.55
CA ASP A 181 20.56 -4.10 9.63
C ASP A 181 19.21 -4.78 9.93
N GLU A 182 18.93 -5.95 9.32
CA GLU A 182 17.73 -6.72 9.63
C GLU A 182 17.74 -7.23 11.08
N ILE A 183 18.87 -7.78 11.54
CA ILE A 183 19.02 -8.25 12.93
C ILE A 183 18.79 -7.10 13.92
N GLU A 184 19.35 -5.92 13.64
CA GLU A 184 19.20 -4.74 14.48
C GLU A 184 17.74 -4.28 14.53
N GLU A 185 17.08 -4.16 13.37
CA GLU A 185 15.69 -3.71 13.30
C GLU A 185 14.71 -4.70 13.91
N VAL A 186 14.89 -6.01 13.67
CA VAL A 186 14.16 -7.07 14.38
C VAL A 186 14.30 -6.90 15.88
N SER A 187 15.54 -6.75 16.38
CA SER A 187 15.80 -6.64 17.82
C SER A 187 15.13 -5.40 18.41
N LYS A 188 15.12 -4.28 17.68
CA LYS A 188 14.38 -3.07 18.09
C LYS A 188 12.88 -3.34 18.18
N VAL A 189 12.30 -3.99 17.17
CA VAL A 189 10.86 -4.31 17.12
C VAL A 189 10.48 -5.28 18.24
N GLU A 190 11.27 -6.32 18.49
CA GLU A 190 11.06 -7.27 19.59
C GLU A 190 11.07 -6.54 20.95
N ASN A 191 12.07 -5.69 21.20
CA ASN A 191 12.17 -4.92 22.45
C ASN A 191 11.01 -3.93 22.63
N LEU A 192 10.61 -3.22 21.57
CA LEU A 192 9.47 -2.29 21.59
C LEU A 192 8.15 -3.00 21.94
N ASN A 193 8.01 -4.26 21.55
CA ASN A 193 6.79 -5.02 21.72
C ASN A 193 6.88 -6.08 22.83
N GLN A 194 7.95 -6.10 23.63
CA GLN A 194 8.24 -7.19 24.58
C GLN A 194 7.09 -7.51 25.57
N GLU A 195 6.27 -6.52 25.91
CA GLU A 195 5.12 -6.69 26.83
C GLU A 195 3.81 -7.01 26.10
N ASN A 196 3.78 -6.92 24.77
CA ASN A 196 2.60 -7.13 23.94
C ASN A 196 2.34 -8.63 23.72
N LYS A 197 1.78 -9.29 24.74
CA LYS A 197 1.44 -10.71 24.70
C LYS A 197 0.51 -11.08 23.55
N LEU A 198 -0.45 -10.22 23.23
CA LEU A 198 -1.41 -10.47 22.14
C LEU A 198 -0.70 -10.54 20.79
N LEU A 199 0.24 -9.62 20.52
CA LEU A 199 1.02 -9.61 19.28
C LEU A 199 1.75 -10.93 19.05
N PHE A 200 2.54 -11.38 20.03
CA PHE A 200 3.27 -12.64 19.90
C PHE A 200 2.33 -13.84 19.79
N GLN A 201 1.23 -13.89 20.56
CA GLN A 201 0.22 -14.95 20.42
C GLN A 201 -0.36 -15.01 19.01
N ARG A 202 -0.63 -13.87 18.38
CA ARG A 202 -1.17 -13.82 17.02
C ARG A 202 -0.14 -14.19 15.98
N ILE A 203 1.12 -13.77 16.14
CA ILE A 203 2.21 -14.20 15.26
C ILE A 203 2.40 -15.72 15.31
N GLU A 204 2.37 -16.33 16.50
CA GLU A 204 2.48 -17.80 16.63
C GLU A 204 1.31 -18.50 15.92
N ALA A 205 0.08 -18.08 16.18
CA ALA A 205 -1.11 -18.67 15.58
C ALA A 205 -1.14 -18.51 14.05
N GLU A 206 -0.80 -17.32 13.54
CA GLU A 206 -0.73 -17.06 12.11
C GLU A 206 0.37 -17.90 11.45
N PHE A 207 1.56 -17.97 12.05
CA PHE A 207 2.64 -18.79 11.52
C PHE A 207 2.25 -20.27 11.42
N ASP A 208 1.62 -20.82 12.46
CA ASP A 208 1.16 -22.21 12.45
C ASP A 208 0.12 -22.46 11.35
N TRP A 209 -0.79 -21.51 11.12
CA TRP A 209 -1.77 -21.57 10.04
C TRP A 209 -1.09 -21.51 8.65
N LEU A 210 -0.26 -20.50 8.41
CA LEU A 210 0.47 -20.32 7.16
C LEU A 210 1.32 -21.55 6.84
N LYS A 211 2.03 -22.09 7.83
CA LYS A 211 2.85 -23.30 7.68
C LYS A 211 2.03 -24.50 7.24
N GLN A 212 0.86 -24.73 7.86
CA GLN A 212 -0.02 -25.84 7.49
C GLN A 212 -0.52 -25.71 6.05
N ASN A 213 -0.95 -24.50 5.66
CA ASN A 213 -1.45 -24.25 4.31
C ASN A 213 -0.34 -24.33 3.26
N PHE A 214 0.84 -23.81 3.54
CA PHE A 214 1.99 -23.90 2.65
C PHE A 214 2.40 -25.34 2.38
N LEU A 215 2.53 -26.18 3.41
CA LEU A 215 2.87 -27.59 3.24
C LEU A 215 1.81 -28.34 2.42
N LYS A 216 0.52 -28.06 2.68
CA LYS A 216 -0.58 -28.64 1.93
C LYS A 216 -0.57 -28.23 0.45
N GLU A 217 -0.28 -26.98 0.13
CA GLU A 217 -0.18 -26.53 -1.26
C GLU A 217 1.06 -27.08 -1.96
N LYS A 218 2.21 -27.14 -1.26
CA LYS A 218 3.45 -27.68 -1.81
C LYS A 218 3.33 -29.16 -2.17
N GLU A 219 2.63 -29.96 -1.37
CA GLU A 219 2.28 -31.35 -1.70
C GLU A 219 1.44 -31.47 -2.99
N GLN A 220 0.64 -30.44 -3.32
CA GLN A 220 -0.18 -30.39 -4.54
C GLN A 220 0.58 -29.86 -5.76
N GLU A 221 1.56 -28.96 -5.57
CA GLU A 221 2.43 -28.47 -6.65
C GLU A 221 3.31 -29.58 -7.24
N GLU A 222 3.81 -30.49 -6.39
CA GLU A 222 4.57 -31.67 -6.82
C GLU A 222 3.74 -32.63 -7.71
N LEU A 223 2.42 -32.43 -7.80
CA LEU A 223 1.49 -33.18 -8.66
C LEU A 223 1.15 -32.47 -10.00
N GLU A 224 1.94 -31.48 -10.42
CA GLU A 224 1.79 -30.67 -11.66
C GLU A 224 0.55 -29.74 -11.73
N GLU A 225 -0.32 -29.70 -10.71
CA GLU A 225 -1.61 -29.00 -10.80
C GLU A 225 -1.57 -27.49 -10.45
N ASN A 226 -0.48 -26.94 -9.88
CA ASN A 226 -0.60 -25.63 -9.21
C ASN A 226 0.53 -24.60 -9.35
N TYR A 227 1.25 -24.54 -10.49
CA TYR A 227 2.23 -23.47 -10.78
C TYR A 227 1.65 -22.03 -10.73
N ASN A 228 0.32 -21.91 -10.64
CA ASN A 228 -0.42 -20.65 -10.65
C ASN A 228 -1.29 -20.41 -9.40
N SER A 229 -1.00 -21.05 -8.26
CA SER A 229 -1.73 -20.78 -7.01
C SER A 229 -1.80 -19.27 -6.76
N LYS A 230 -3.00 -18.75 -6.49
CA LYS A 230 -3.24 -17.37 -6.04
C LYS A 230 -3.45 -17.30 -4.53
N ASN A 231 -3.10 -18.36 -3.79
CA ASN A 231 -3.34 -18.39 -2.36
C ASN A 231 -2.43 -17.38 -1.65
N PRO A 232 -3.00 -16.37 -0.97
CA PRO A 232 -2.21 -15.37 -0.25
C PRO A 232 -1.36 -15.98 0.87
N ASP A 233 -1.78 -17.09 1.48
CA ASP A 233 -1.02 -17.78 2.53
C ASP A 233 0.29 -18.35 1.98
N TYR A 234 0.21 -19.01 0.82
CA TYR A 234 1.35 -19.57 0.13
C TYR A 234 2.35 -18.49 -0.30
N HIS A 235 1.86 -17.40 -0.90
CA HIS A 235 2.70 -16.25 -1.26
C HIS A 235 3.26 -15.49 -0.06
N THR A 236 2.60 -15.55 1.09
CA THR A 236 3.13 -14.96 2.33
C THR A 236 4.43 -15.64 2.75
N ILE A 237 4.51 -16.96 2.62
CA ILE A 237 5.74 -17.71 2.92
C ILE A 237 6.79 -17.55 1.82
N LEU A 238 6.42 -17.69 0.54
CA LEU A 238 7.39 -17.57 -0.56
C LEU A 238 8.02 -16.18 -0.68
N CYS A 239 7.27 -15.12 -0.34
CA CYS A 239 7.74 -13.74 -0.43
C CYS A 239 8.30 -13.22 0.89
N ALA A 240 8.55 -14.08 1.89
CA ALA A 240 8.91 -13.64 3.24
C ALA A 240 10.19 -12.79 3.29
N ASP A 241 11.22 -13.13 2.49
CA ASP A 241 12.46 -12.34 2.38
C ASP A 241 12.17 -10.92 1.89
N TRP A 242 11.41 -10.84 0.79
CA TRP A 242 11.02 -9.57 0.20
C TRP A 242 10.14 -8.75 1.16
N PHE A 243 9.20 -9.39 1.88
CA PHE A 243 8.38 -8.69 2.86
C PHE A 243 9.18 -8.17 4.04
N LEU A 244 10.15 -8.93 4.57
CA LEU A 244 10.99 -8.47 5.68
C LEU A 244 11.77 -7.21 5.28
N GLU A 245 12.50 -7.27 4.16
CA GLU A 245 13.30 -6.14 3.67
C GLU A 245 12.43 -4.89 3.48
N ASN A 246 11.28 -5.05 2.83
CA ASN A 246 10.44 -3.93 2.46
C ASN A 246 9.63 -3.37 3.63
N CYS A 247 9.22 -4.20 4.60
CA CYS A 247 8.62 -3.68 5.83
C CYS A 247 9.61 -2.84 6.63
N ILE A 248 10.88 -3.27 6.72
CA ILE A 248 11.94 -2.48 7.36
C ILE A 248 12.16 -1.16 6.64
N ARG A 249 12.25 -1.19 5.30
CA ARG A 249 12.40 0.03 4.48
C ARG A 249 11.24 0.99 4.68
N MET A 250 10.00 0.51 4.53
CA MET A 250 8.79 1.32 4.74
C MET A 250 8.77 1.93 6.14
N LYS A 251 9.07 1.14 7.19
CA LYS A 251 9.08 1.62 8.58
C LYS A 251 10.05 2.79 8.76
N LYS A 252 11.28 2.68 8.23
CA LYS A 252 12.29 3.75 8.30
C LYS A 252 11.84 5.03 7.58
N GLU A 253 11.14 4.90 6.45
CA GLU A 253 10.65 6.05 5.68
C GLU A 253 9.45 6.76 6.34
N ILE A 254 8.64 6.03 7.13
CA ILE A 254 7.41 6.57 7.71
C ILE A 254 7.49 6.94 9.19
N GLU A 255 8.55 6.56 9.92
CA GLU A 255 8.71 6.83 11.35
C GLU A 255 8.62 8.33 11.70
N GLU A 256 8.98 9.22 10.77
CA GLU A 256 8.94 10.68 10.93
C GLU A 256 7.66 11.32 10.37
N ILE A 257 6.76 10.52 9.78
CA ILE A 257 5.52 11.01 9.16
C ILE A 257 4.44 11.26 10.21
N ASN A 258 4.00 12.51 10.33
CA ASN A 258 2.93 12.93 11.24
C ASN A 258 1.53 12.97 10.59
N THR A 259 1.38 12.42 9.39
CA THR A 259 0.12 12.39 8.64
C THR A 259 -0.48 10.98 8.62
N ASN A 260 -1.53 10.76 7.84
CA ASN A 260 -2.02 9.41 7.57
C ASN A 260 -1.25 8.79 6.39
N ILE A 261 -1.29 7.46 6.29
CA ILE A 261 -0.88 6.69 5.12
C ILE A 261 -2.14 6.32 4.34
N LEU A 262 -2.20 6.72 3.08
CA LEU A 262 -3.27 6.34 2.17
C LEU A 262 -2.85 5.13 1.37
N ILE A 263 -3.52 4.02 1.62
CA ILE A 263 -3.38 2.79 0.88
C ILE A 263 -4.42 2.83 -0.24
N VAL A 264 -3.99 2.85 -1.49
CA VAL A 264 -4.86 2.75 -2.66
C VAL A 264 -4.64 1.40 -3.30
N ASP A 265 -5.72 0.66 -3.51
CA ASP A 265 -5.65 -0.74 -3.91
C ASP A 265 -6.46 -0.97 -5.18
N SER A 266 -5.79 -1.44 -6.21
CA SER A 266 -6.34 -1.66 -7.55
C SER A 266 -6.26 -3.15 -7.91
N LEU A 267 -7.32 -3.68 -8.53
CA LEU A 267 -7.48 -5.11 -8.88
C LEU A 267 -7.42 -5.36 -10.40
#